data_AF-A0A355DCK5-F1
#
_entry.id   AF-A0A355DCK5-F1
#
_cell.length_a   1.000
_cell.length_b   1.000
_cell.length_c   1.000
_cell.angle_alpha   90.00
_cell.angle_beta   90.00
_cell.angle_gamma   90.00
#
_symmetry.space_group_name_H-M   'P 1'
#
loop_
_entity.id
_entity.type
_entity.pdbx_description
1 polymer ?
#
loop_
_entity_poly.entity_id
_entity_poly.type
_entity_poly.pdbx_seq_one_letter_code
_entity_poly.pdbx_strand_id
1 'polypeptide(L)'
;MTILVDEAIWPWRGGRWAHLVSDDNIAELHEFGRRLGLRRMAFQGDHYDVPEDVRAEALALGAEAVRGRDLVRRLRAAGLRLAAVDRPGRWEPTGTWPASGSIPDLATAAPAPLVEAFGRCVQADWASASTAAFRRSSESAVVVEDGGGLALVGRLPEGVEARCSTGRVLELLVYEVR
;
A
#
# COMPACT_ATOMS: atom_id res chain seq x y z
N MET A 1 -4.19 4.26 -21.52
CA MET A 1 -3.45 3.49 -20.51
C MET A 1 -2.22 4.27 -20.17
N THR A 2 -2.40 5.20 -19.23
CA THR A 2 -1.39 6.16 -18.84
C THR A 2 -1.49 6.39 -17.34
N ILE A 3 -0.34 6.33 -16.67
CA ILE A 3 -0.22 6.82 -15.29
C ILE A 3 -0.15 8.34 -15.33
N LEU A 4 -1.04 8.99 -14.59
CA LEU A 4 -1.16 10.44 -14.55
C LEU A 4 -0.71 10.96 -13.19
N VAL A 5 -0.01 12.09 -13.17
CA VAL A 5 0.35 12.79 -11.93
C VAL A 5 0.04 14.28 -12.05
N ASP A 6 -0.64 14.84 -11.05
CA ASP A 6 -0.94 16.28 -11.02
C ASP A 6 0.20 17.12 -10.42
N GLU A 7 0.01 18.44 -10.33
CA GLU A 7 0.97 19.31 -9.65
C GLU A 7 1.01 19.04 -8.15
N ALA A 8 2.21 19.00 -7.56
CA ALA A 8 2.36 18.91 -6.11
C ALA A 8 1.98 20.26 -5.48
N ILE A 9 0.71 20.46 -5.15
CA ILE A 9 0.18 21.73 -4.59
C ILE A 9 -0.49 21.55 -3.23
N TRP A 10 -0.72 20.31 -2.80
CA TRP A 10 -1.44 20.01 -1.56
C TRP A 10 -0.50 20.06 -0.35
N PRO A 11 -0.68 20.99 0.60
CA PRO A 11 0.20 21.11 1.76
C PRO A 11 -0.11 20.01 2.79
N TRP A 12 0.87 19.15 3.07
CA TRP A 12 0.75 18.13 4.12
C TRP A 12 2.12 17.74 4.69
N ARG A 13 2.21 17.59 6.02
CA ARG A 13 3.45 17.23 6.75
C ARG A 13 4.69 18.06 6.38
N GLY A 14 4.52 19.35 6.15
CA GLY A 14 5.62 20.26 5.81
C GLY A 14 6.10 20.18 4.36
N GLY A 15 5.44 19.40 3.50
CA GLY A 15 5.73 19.29 2.07
C GLY A 15 4.51 19.54 1.19
N ARG A 16 4.73 19.50 -0.12
CA ARG A 16 3.69 19.52 -1.14
C ARG A 16 3.48 18.13 -1.72
N TRP A 17 2.22 17.80 -1.97
CA TRP A 17 1.79 16.48 -2.41
C TRP A 17 0.99 16.60 -3.71
N ALA A 18 1.11 15.55 -4.52
CA ALA A 18 0.40 15.33 -5.78
C ALA A 18 -0.38 14.02 -5.70
N HIS A 19 -1.35 13.87 -6.59
CA HIS A 19 -2.08 12.64 -6.79
C HIS A 19 -1.52 11.89 -8.00
N LEU A 20 -1.34 10.58 -7.83
CA LEU A 20 -0.92 9.64 -8.86
C LEU A 20 -2.07 8.67 -9.13
N VAL A 21 -2.50 8.58 -10.39
CA VAL A 21 -3.66 7.77 -10.80
C VAL A 21 -3.40 7.00 -12.09
N SER A 22 -4.30 6.06 -12.40
CA SER A 22 -4.43 5.46 -13.73
C SER A 22 -5.71 5.99 -14.40
N ASP A 23 -5.68 6.08 -15.73
CA ASP A 23 -6.86 6.34 -16.56
C ASP A 23 -7.42 5.09 -17.26
N ASP A 24 -7.02 3.90 -16.81
CA ASP A 24 -7.43 2.62 -17.40
C ASP A 24 -7.83 1.60 -16.31
N ASN A 25 -6.90 1.19 -15.45
CA ASN A 25 -7.18 0.20 -14.40
C ASN A 25 -6.27 0.34 -13.16
N ILE A 26 -6.76 -0.14 -12.02
CA ILE A 26 -6.02 -0.06 -10.74
C ILE A 26 -4.80 -0.99 -10.70
N ALA A 27 -4.78 -2.08 -11.47
CA ALA A 27 -3.67 -3.02 -11.47
C ALA A 27 -2.39 -2.38 -12.03
N GLU A 28 -2.47 -1.60 -13.11
CA GLU A 28 -1.31 -0.86 -13.62
C GLU A 28 -0.81 0.20 -12.66
N LEU A 29 -1.73 0.86 -11.92
CA LEU A 29 -1.37 1.84 -10.90
C LEU A 29 -0.62 1.18 -9.74
N HIS A 30 -1.05 -0.02 -9.32
CA HIS A 30 -0.33 -0.78 -8.31
C HIS A 30 1.06 -1.21 -8.76
N GLU A 31 1.20 -1.65 -10.02
CA GLU A 31 2.49 -2.03 -10.59
C GLU A 31 3.42 -0.82 -10.71
N PHE A 32 2.91 0.34 -11.15
CA PHE A 32 3.68 1.57 -11.18
C PHE A 32 4.09 2.04 -9.78
N GLY A 33 3.16 2.00 -8.82
CA GLY A 33 3.45 2.31 -7.42
C GLY A 33 4.51 1.39 -6.81
N ARG A 34 4.51 0.09 -7.16
CA ARG A 34 5.54 -0.86 -6.76
C ARG A 34 6.92 -0.48 -7.30
N ARG A 35 7.00 -0.05 -8.58
CA ARG A 35 8.25 0.43 -9.21
C ARG A 35 8.77 1.72 -8.56
N LEU A 36 7.87 2.59 -8.10
CA LEU A 36 8.21 3.78 -7.30
C LEU A 36 8.58 3.47 -5.84
N GLY A 37 8.47 2.22 -5.39
CA GLY A 37 8.69 1.88 -3.98
C GLY A 37 7.59 2.38 -3.04
N LEU A 38 6.40 2.72 -3.56
CA LEU A 38 5.26 3.11 -2.74
C LEU A 38 4.71 1.92 -1.96
N ARG A 39 4.46 2.14 -0.67
CA ARG A 39 3.72 1.22 0.19
C ARG A 39 2.35 0.89 -0.41
N ARG A 40 1.93 -0.37 -0.32
CA ARG A 40 0.60 -0.82 -0.79
C ARG A 40 -0.50 -0.19 0.04
N MET A 41 -0.26 -0.04 1.35
CA MET A 41 -1.19 0.61 2.28
C MET A 41 -1.38 2.10 2.03
N ALA A 42 -0.50 2.76 1.26
CA ALA A 42 -0.65 4.16 0.89
C ALA A 42 -1.76 4.40 -0.15
N PHE A 43 -2.23 3.35 -0.82
CA PHE A 43 -3.32 3.45 -1.79
C PHE A 43 -4.62 3.90 -1.13
N GLN A 44 -5.28 4.89 -1.72
CA GLN A 44 -6.51 5.52 -1.21
C GLN A 44 -7.78 5.04 -1.94
N GLY A 45 -7.72 3.90 -2.63
CA GLY A 45 -8.85 3.28 -3.32
C GLY A 45 -8.93 3.60 -4.82
N ASP A 46 -8.52 4.80 -5.22
CA ASP A 46 -8.46 5.20 -6.64
C ASP A 46 -7.19 6.00 -7.02
N HIS A 47 -6.32 6.28 -6.05
CA HIS A 47 -5.08 7.03 -6.24
C HIS A 47 -4.03 6.70 -5.17
N TYR A 48 -2.79 7.10 -5.43
CA TYR A 48 -1.76 7.32 -4.42
C TYR A 48 -1.54 8.82 -4.23
N ASP A 49 -1.33 9.25 -2.99
CA ASP A 49 -0.75 10.56 -2.70
C ASP A 49 0.77 10.43 -2.67
N VAL A 50 1.47 11.29 -3.41
CA VAL A 50 2.93 11.27 -3.51
C VAL A 50 3.52 12.64 -3.19
N PRO A 51 4.62 12.71 -2.42
CA PRO A 51 5.32 13.96 -2.17
C PRO A 51 6.03 14.48 -3.44
N GLU A 52 6.43 15.74 -3.43
CA GLU A 52 7.02 16.46 -4.59
C GLU A 52 8.26 15.77 -5.19
N ASP A 53 9.11 15.17 -4.36
CA ASP A 53 10.27 14.37 -4.77
C ASP A 53 9.86 13.07 -5.49
N VAL A 54 8.93 12.31 -4.91
CA VAL A 54 8.40 11.08 -5.53
C VAL A 54 7.62 11.39 -6.80
N ARG A 55 6.96 12.55 -6.90
CA ARG A 55 6.37 13.03 -8.15
C ARG A 55 7.44 13.19 -9.24
N ALA A 56 8.60 13.74 -8.91
CA ALA A 56 9.68 13.88 -9.89
C ALA A 56 10.16 12.51 -10.41
N GLU A 57 10.25 11.51 -9.52
CA GLU A 57 10.54 10.12 -9.90
C GLU A 57 9.43 9.51 -10.76
N ALA A 58 8.15 9.76 -10.45
CA ALA A 58 7.02 9.30 -11.24
C ALA A 58 7.11 9.81 -12.69
N LEU A 59 7.44 11.09 -12.88
CA LEU A 59 7.66 11.67 -14.21
C LEU A 59 8.84 11.01 -14.92
N ALA A 60 9.96 10.78 -14.22
CA ALA A 60 11.13 10.10 -14.78
C ALA A 60 10.82 8.64 -15.19
N LEU A 61 9.89 7.97 -14.50
CA LEU A 61 9.41 6.63 -14.82
C LEU A 61 8.32 6.58 -15.90
N GLY A 62 7.90 7.74 -16.43
CA GLY A 62 6.98 7.85 -17.56
C GLY A 62 5.55 8.23 -17.22
N ALA A 63 5.26 8.71 -16.01
CA ALA A 63 3.95 9.29 -15.72
C ALA A 63 3.72 10.59 -16.53
N GLU A 64 2.50 10.78 -17.03
CA GLU A 64 2.09 12.00 -17.73
C GLU A 64 1.75 13.10 -16.71
N ALA A 65 2.44 14.23 -16.80
CA ALA A 65 2.09 15.43 -16.05
C ALA A 65 0.78 16.01 -16.59
N VAL A 66 -0.22 16.15 -15.73
CA VAL A 66 -1.51 16.75 -16.06
C VAL A 66 -1.90 17.78 -15.00
N ARG A 67 -2.91 18.60 -15.28
CA ARG A 67 -3.52 19.43 -14.23
C ARG A 67 -4.47 18.60 -13.40
N GLY A 68 -4.63 18.91 -12.11
CA GLY A 68 -5.55 18.18 -11.22
C GLY A 68 -6.98 18.05 -11.76
N ARG A 69 -7.51 19.06 -12.46
CA ARG A 69 -8.83 18.99 -13.11
C ARG A 69 -8.90 17.94 -14.23
N ASP A 70 -7.83 17.81 -15.00
CA ASP A 70 -7.75 16.91 -16.14
C ASP A 70 -7.54 15.47 -15.64
N LEU A 71 -6.74 15.30 -14.58
CA LEU A 71 -6.58 14.06 -13.83
C LEU A 71 -7.93 13.52 -13.35
N VAL A 72 -8.69 14.31 -12.60
CA VAL A 72 -10.00 13.89 -12.07
C VAL A 72 -10.99 13.57 -13.20
N ARG A 73 -10.96 14.34 -14.30
CA ARG A 73 -11.82 14.06 -15.46
C ARG A 73 -11.49 12.70 -16.09
N ARG A 74 -10.21 12.39 -16.31
CA ARG A 74 -9.79 11.12 -16.92
C ARG A 74 -10.06 9.93 -15.98
N LEU A 75 -9.78 10.08 -14.68
CA LEU A 75 -10.10 9.05 -13.67
C LEU A 75 -11.61 8.74 -13.60
N ARG A 76 -12.48 9.75 -13.73
CA ARG A 76 -13.93 9.56 -13.83
C ARG A 76 -14.35 8.89 -15.14
N ALA A 77 -13.75 9.28 -16.26
CA ALA A 77 -14.03 8.67 -17.56
C ALA A 77 -13.64 7.18 -17.59
N ALA A 78 -12.60 6.80 -16.84
CA ALA A 78 -12.20 5.41 -16.63
C ALA A 78 -13.12 4.62 -15.68
N GLY A 79 -14.10 5.28 -15.04
CA GLY A 79 -14.98 4.65 -14.05
C GLY A 79 -14.30 4.31 -12.71
N LEU A 80 -13.10 4.83 -12.47
CA LEU A 80 -12.28 4.48 -11.30
C LEU A 80 -12.45 5.44 -10.13
N ARG A 81 -12.96 6.66 -10.35
CA ARG A 81 -13.10 7.65 -9.26
C ARG A 81 -14.13 7.20 -8.24
N LEU A 82 -13.70 7.08 -6.98
CA LEU A 82 -14.57 6.77 -5.85
C LEU A 82 -15.23 8.03 -5.28
N ALA A 83 -16.50 7.89 -4.88
CA ALA A 83 -17.12 8.87 -4.00
C ALA A 83 -16.44 8.85 -2.62
N ALA A 84 -16.53 9.94 -1.87
CA ALA A 84 -15.83 10.04 -0.58
C ALA A 84 -16.24 8.96 0.42
N VAL A 85 -17.52 8.54 0.37
CA VAL A 85 -18.10 7.46 1.19
C VAL A 85 -17.54 6.08 0.83
N ASP A 86 -17.12 5.88 -0.42
CA ASP A 86 -16.63 4.59 -0.91
C ASP A 86 -15.11 4.43 -0.75
N ARG A 87 -14.40 5.49 -0.35
CA ARG A 87 -12.95 5.41 -0.10
C ARG A 87 -12.68 4.58 1.16
N PRO A 88 -11.56 3.85 1.21
CA PRO A 88 -11.30 2.89 2.28
C PRO A 88 -11.01 3.54 3.65
N GLY A 89 -10.78 4.85 3.69
CA GLY A 89 -10.53 5.58 4.92
C GLY A 89 -9.15 5.31 5.53
N ARG A 90 -9.04 5.53 6.84
CA ARG A 90 -7.77 5.41 7.58
C ARG A 90 -7.57 3.98 8.09
N TRP A 91 -6.33 3.52 8.03
CA TRP A 91 -5.89 2.30 8.72
C TRP A 91 -5.92 2.48 10.24
N GLU A 92 -6.64 1.58 10.91
CA GLU A 92 -6.70 1.49 12.36
C GLU A 92 -5.88 0.29 12.83
N PRO A 93 -5.00 0.46 13.83
CA PRO A 93 -4.22 -0.66 14.35
C PRO A 93 -5.12 -1.62 15.12
N THR A 94 -4.99 -2.92 14.82
CA THR A 94 -5.68 -4.02 15.53
C THR A 94 -4.74 -4.79 16.45
N GLY A 95 -3.42 -4.61 16.29
CA GLY A 95 -2.41 -5.16 17.20
C GLY A 95 -1.00 -4.68 16.82
N THR A 96 -0.10 -4.63 17.80
CA THR A 96 1.30 -4.25 17.62
C THR A 96 2.19 -5.14 18.49
N TRP A 97 3.24 -5.68 17.89
CA TRP A 97 4.20 -6.54 18.55
C TRP A 97 5.60 -5.98 18.31
N PRO A 98 6.28 -5.46 19.35
CA PRO A 98 7.68 -5.08 19.24
C PRO A 98 8.54 -6.33 19.06
N ALA A 99 9.80 -6.12 18.68
CA ALA A 99 10.78 -7.18 18.60
C ALA A 99 10.91 -7.91 19.95
N SER A 100 10.82 -9.24 19.91
CA SER A 100 10.76 -10.08 21.11
C SER A 100 11.57 -11.38 21.01
N GLY A 101 12.18 -11.63 19.85
CA GLY A 101 12.88 -12.88 19.53
C GLY A 101 11.94 -14.04 19.16
N SER A 102 10.62 -13.84 19.22
CA SER A 102 9.62 -14.85 18.88
C SER A 102 8.63 -14.32 17.84
N ILE A 103 8.08 -15.22 17.03
CA ILE A 103 7.03 -14.87 16.07
C ILE A 103 5.75 -14.44 16.81
N PRO A 104 5.15 -13.29 16.48
CA PRO A 104 3.87 -12.84 17.02
C PRO A 104 2.71 -13.80 16.75
N ASP A 105 1.81 -13.95 17.73
CA ASP A 105 0.49 -14.56 17.51
C ASP A 105 -0.50 -13.48 17.03
N LEU A 106 -1.00 -13.65 15.81
CA LEU A 106 -1.91 -12.72 15.12
C LEU A 106 -3.37 -13.17 15.15
N ALA A 107 -3.70 -14.32 15.77
CA ALA A 107 -4.98 -15.00 15.59
C ALA A 107 -6.22 -14.14 15.92
N THR A 108 -6.10 -13.19 16.86
CA THR A 108 -7.19 -12.29 17.27
C THR A 108 -7.16 -10.93 16.58
N ALA A 109 -6.09 -10.60 15.87
CA ALA A 109 -5.82 -9.28 15.33
C ALA A 109 -5.84 -9.20 13.80
N ALA A 110 -5.77 -10.33 13.11
CA ALA A 110 -5.80 -10.43 11.66
C ALA A 110 -6.71 -11.59 11.19
N PRO A 111 -7.31 -11.49 9.99
CA PRO A 111 -8.10 -12.58 9.41
C PRO A 111 -7.23 -13.80 9.08
N ALA A 112 -7.85 -14.99 9.06
CA ALA A 112 -7.16 -16.27 8.91
C ALA A 112 -6.19 -16.35 7.72
N PRO A 113 -6.50 -15.85 6.50
CA PRO A 113 -5.55 -15.89 5.40
C PRO A 113 -4.26 -15.08 5.66
N LEU A 114 -4.35 -13.97 6.40
CA LEU A 114 -3.18 -13.19 6.81
C LEU A 114 -2.38 -13.89 7.91
N VAL A 115 -3.05 -14.52 8.88
CA VAL A 115 -2.39 -15.31 9.93
C VAL A 115 -1.62 -16.46 9.30
N GLU A 116 -2.25 -17.17 8.35
CA GLU A 116 -1.63 -18.26 7.60
C GLU A 116 -0.44 -17.77 6.78
N ALA A 117 -0.62 -16.73 5.97
CA ALA A 117 0.45 -16.16 5.14
C ALA A 117 1.63 -15.69 5.99
N PHE A 118 1.35 -15.00 7.09
CA PHE A 118 2.36 -14.52 8.02
C PHE A 118 3.19 -15.67 8.59
N GLY A 119 2.53 -16.67 9.19
CA GLY A 119 3.22 -17.78 9.85
C GLY A 119 3.95 -18.72 8.89
N ARG A 120 3.48 -18.87 7.65
CA ARG A 120 4.05 -19.80 6.67
C ARG A 120 5.08 -19.18 5.73
N CYS A 121 4.91 -17.90 5.40
CA CYS A 121 5.65 -17.27 4.31
C CYS A 121 6.62 -16.18 4.77
N VAL A 122 6.49 -15.63 5.98
CA VAL A 122 7.36 -14.53 6.42
C VAL A 122 8.59 -15.06 7.14
N GLN A 123 9.76 -14.67 6.65
CA GLN A 123 11.04 -14.87 7.33
C GLN A 123 11.65 -13.50 7.67
N ALA A 124 11.97 -13.34 8.95
CA ALA A 124 12.55 -12.14 9.53
C ALA A 124 13.43 -12.53 10.73
N ASP A 125 14.33 -11.64 11.15
CA ASP A 125 14.97 -11.78 12.46
C ASP A 125 14.02 -11.24 13.53
N TRP A 126 13.28 -12.12 14.22
CA TRP A 126 12.31 -11.71 15.24
C TRP A 126 12.93 -11.01 16.46
N ALA A 127 14.26 -11.01 16.60
CA ALA A 127 14.96 -10.23 17.62
C ALA A 127 15.06 -8.74 17.25
N SER A 128 14.93 -8.38 15.98
CA SER A 128 14.91 -7.00 15.49
C SER A 128 13.61 -6.59 14.79
N ALA A 129 12.86 -7.56 14.27
CA ALA A 129 11.64 -7.31 13.52
C ALA A 129 10.48 -6.90 14.45
N SER A 130 9.72 -5.91 14.01
CA SER A 130 8.45 -5.54 14.62
C SER A 130 7.30 -5.84 13.68
N THR A 131 6.13 -6.14 14.26
CA THR A 131 4.92 -6.45 13.49
C THR A 131 3.77 -5.56 13.95
N ALA A 132 2.93 -5.15 13.01
CA ALA A 132 1.68 -4.47 13.31
C ALA A 132 0.57 -4.96 12.38
N ALA A 133 -0.63 -5.15 12.93
CA ALA A 133 -1.83 -5.51 12.19
C ALA A 133 -2.77 -4.29 12.12
N PHE A 134 -3.45 -4.15 11.00
CA PHE A 134 -4.33 -3.02 10.71
C PHE A 134 -5.59 -3.48 10.00
N ARG A 135 -6.65 -2.68 10.15
CA ARG A 135 -7.90 -2.80 9.39
C ARG A 135 -8.38 -1.43 8.93
N ARG A 136 -9.07 -1.38 7.79
CA ARG A 136 -9.91 -0.26 7.37
C ARG A 136 -11.00 -0.75 6.43
N SER A 137 -12.21 -0.20 6.52
CA SER A 137 -13.33 -0.57 5.62
C SER A 137 -13.43 -2.10 5.40
N SER A 138 -13.10 -2.59 4.19
CA SER A 138 -13.07 -4.00 3.78
C SER A 138 -11.65 -4.52 3.52
N GLU A 139 -10.62 -3.92 4.13
CA GLU A 139 -9.23 -4.32 3.99
C GLU A 139 -8.59 -4.60 5.36
N SER A 140 -7.78 -5.65 5.41
CA SER A 140 -6.92 -5.97 6.56
C SER A 140 -5.48 -6.08 6.07
N ALA A 141 -4.53 -5.69 6.92
CA ALA A 141 -3.11 -5.74 6.59
C ALA A 141 -2.27 -6.17 7.80
N VAL A 142 -1.17 -6.88 7.53
CA VAL A 142 -0.08 -7.15 8.47
C VAL A 142 1.19 -6.55 7.90
N VAL A 143 1.88 -5.74 8.70
CA VAL A 143 3.14 -5.10 8.36
C VAL A 143 4.23 -5.68 9.22
N VAL A 144 5.34 -6.06 8.61
CA VAL A 144 6.56 -6.47 9.28
C VAL A 144 7.65 -5.49 8.87
N GLU A 145 8.33 -4.92 9.85
CA GLU A 145 9.46 -4.02 9.63
C GLU A 145 10.72 -4.63 10.26
N ASP A 146 11.78 -4.77 9.48
CA ASP A 146 13.07 -5.29 9.95
C ASP A 146 14.23 -4.59 9.24
N GLY A 147 15.20 -4.11 10.02
CA GLY A 147 16.45 -3.55 9.50
C GLY A 147 17.44 -4.60 9.00
N GLY A 148 17.34 -5.84 9.51
CA GLY A 148 18.20 -6.98 9.15
C GLY A 148 17.84 -7.65 7.82
N GLY A 149 16.63 -7.40 7.31
CA GLY A 149 16.13 -7.86 6.03
C GLY A 149 14.92 -8.78 6.15
N LEU A 150 14.00 -8.67 5.18
CA LEU A 150 12.78 -9.47 5.12
C LEU A 150 12.80 -10.39 3.90
N ALA A 151 12.34 -11.63 4.08
CA ALA A 151 12.11 -12.56 2.99
C ALA A 151 10.68 -13.10 3.03
N LEU A 152 10.07 -13.20 1.85
CA LEU A 152 8.81 -13.90 1.64
C LEU A 152 9.11 -15.21 0.93
N VAL A 153 8.75 -16.33 1.55
CA VAL A 153 9.02 -17.68 1.06
C VAL A 153 7.73 -18.45 0.77
N GLY A 154 7.82 -19.38 -0.18
CA GLY A 154 6.69 -20.23 -0.56
C GLY A 154 5.61 -19.47 -1.33
N ARG A 155 4.42 -20.10 -1.41
CA ARG A 155 3.25 -19.55 -2.11
C ARG A 155 2.30 -18.96 -1.07
N LEU A 156 1.88 -17.72 -1.31
CA LEU A 156 0.85 -17.06 -0.51
C LEU A 156 -0.51 -17.78 -0.66
N PRO A 157 -1.35 -17.79 0.40
CA PRO A 157 -2.74 -18.16 0.28
C PRO A 157 -3.48 -17.32 -0.77
N GLU A 158 -4.52 -17.89 -1.37
CA GLU A 158 -5.36 -17.18 -2.33
C GLU A 158 -5.97 -15.92 -1.71
N GLY A 159 -5.97 -14.81 -2.47
CA GLY A 159 -6.49 -13.53 -2.02
C GLY A 159 -5.55 -12.71 -1.13
N VAL A 160 -4.38 -13.23 -0.77
CA VAL A 160 -3.34 -12.48 -0.04
C VAL A 160 -2.39 -11.80 -1.03
N GLU A 161 -2.34 -10.47 -1.00
CA GLU A 161 -1.32 -9.67 -1.68
C GLU A 161 -0.12 -9.47 -0.74
N ALA A 162 1.10 -9.45 -1.29
CA ALA A 162 2.28 -9.02 -0.54
C ALA A 162 3.03 -7.90 -1.29
N ARG A 163 3.50 -6.90 -0.55
CA ARG A 163 4.42 -5.87 -1.05
C ARG A 163 5.60 -5.71 -0.11
N CYS A 164 6.80 -5.92 -0.64
CA CYS A 164 8.04 -5.57 0.06
C CYS A 164 8.57 -4.24 -0.46
N SER A 165 8.65 -3.25 0.42
CA SER A 165 9.20 -1.92 0.13
C SER A 165 10.60 -1.82 0.74
N THR A 166 11.59 -1.48 -0.09
CA THR A 166 13.01 -1.28 0.31
C THR A 166 13.73 -2.51 0.91
N GLY A 167 13.11 -3.70 0.92
CA GLY A 167 13.64 -4.89 1.58
C GLY A 167 13.49 -4.90 3.11
N ARG A 168 12.91 -3.83 3.68
CA ARG A 168 12.81 -3.61 5.13
C ARG A 168 11.39 -3.53 5.67
N VAL A 169 10.41 -3.33 4.78
CA VAL A 169 8.99 -3.28 5.15
C VAL A 169 8.24 -4.25 4.26
N LEU A 170 7.60 -5.25 4.87
CA LEU A 170 6.73 -6.21 4.19
C LEU A 170 5.29 -5.94 4.61
N GLU A 171 4.41 -5.76 3.63
CA GLU A 171 2.98 -5.59 3.82
C GLU A 171 2.27 -6.82 3.24
N LEU A 172 1.53 -7.56 4.05
CA LEU A 172 0.57 -8.58 3.62
C LEU A 172 -0.83 -7.98 3.71
N LEU A 173 -1.65 -8.09 2.66
CA LEU A 173 -2.99 -7.51 2.63
C LEU A 173 -4.02 -8.50 2.12
N VAL A 174 -5.24 -8.39 2.64
CA VAL A 174 -6.42 -9.06 2.09
C VAL A 174 -7.56 -8.06 1.94
N TYR A 175 -8.37 -8.28 0.91
CA TYR A 175 -9.67 -7.63 0.78
C TYR A 175 -10.74 -8.58 1.33
N GLU A 176 -11.43 -8.15 2.38
CA GLU A 176 -12.55 -8.86 3.00
C GLU A 176 -13.81 -8.58 2.16
N VAL A 177 -14.18 -9.53 1.30
CA VAL A 177 -15.48 -9.51 0.62
C VAL A 177 -16.56 -9.66 1.68
N ARG A 178 -17.49 -8.69 1.72
CA ARG A 178 -18.65 -8.74 2.62
C ARG A 178 -19.64 -9.82 2.20
#